data_AF-A0A960S7L3-F1
#
_entry.id   AF-A0A960S7L3-F1
#
_cell.length_a   1.000
_cell.length_b   1.000
_cell.length_c   1.000
_cell.angle_alpha   90.00
_cell.angle_beta   90.00
_cell.angle_gamma   90.00
#
_symmetry.space_group_name_H-M   'P 1'
#
loop_
_entity.id
_entity.type
_entity.pdbx_description
1 polymer ?
#
loop_
_entity_poly.entity_id
_entity_poly.type
_entity_poly.pdbx_seq_one_letter_code
_entity_poly.pdbx_strand_id
1 'polypeptide(L)'
;MPLKKEQPVKLQSHNWKSTILQPYFPLVLLVIFLLPMLFIFQNYTNKSAELEELKEEFNLLKPKLTKALLNSNHTSEFLERYKNTNHFYLEKHLETMQFQTHKVHSIEQLIKIPEFASAPTLIAQLSQCRHQNNGIQLKESSSQVSKDIQETELKLMRPILIETEDLFAILSNIENKCIGDHQPEAGCPQLIFRSFDLSKTVSQDHQQIFKLDFELIKREPLSS
;
A
#
# COMPACT_ATOMS: atom_id res chain seq x y z
N MET A 1 -91.38 76.65 37.63
CA MET A 1 -90.27 76.56 36.66
C MET A 1 -90.05 75.10 36.29
N PRO A 2 -90.29 74.70 35.04
CA PRO A 2 -90.05 73.33 34.56
C PRO A 2 -88.64 73.19 33.97
N LEU A 3 -87.90 72.16 34.33
CA LEU A 3 -86.66 71.77 33.63
C LEU A 3 -86.68 70.27 33.30
N LYS A 4 -87.13 70.04 32.06
CA LYS A 4 -86.60 69.12 31.03
C LYS A 4 -85.91 67.84 31.52
N LYS A 5 -86.62 66.71 31.47
CA LYS A 5 -86.03 65.36 31.49
C LYS A 5 -85.40 65.05 30.12
N GLU A 6 -84.11 64.78 30.11
CA GLU A 6 -83.38 64.28 28.94
C GLU A 6 -83.78 62.82 28.64
N GLN A 7 -84.01 62.53 27.35
CA GLN A 7 -84.23 61.16 26.88
C GLN A 7 -82.90 60.56 26.41
N PRO A 8 -82.60 59.29 26.75
CA PRO A 8 -81.36 58.64 26.35
C PRO A 8 -81.40 58.26 24.86
N VAL A 9 -80.34 58.65 24.14
CA VAL A 9 -80.08 58.27 22.75
C VAL A 9 -79.74 56.79 22.69
N LYS A 10 -80.64 55.99 22.10
CA LYS A 10 -80.38 54.58 21.79
C LYS A 10 -79.44 54.50 20.58
N LEU A 11 -78.17 54.23 20.83
CA LEU A 11 -77.22 53.80 19.80
C LEU A 11 -77.63 52.42 19.28
N GLN A 12 -78.21 52.37 18.08
CA GLN A 12 -78.43 51.13 17.34
C GLN A 12 -77.07 50.56 16.93
N SER A 13 -76.59 49.54 17.64
CA SER A 13 -75.41 48.77 17.24
C SER A 13 -75.77 47.92 16.01
N HIS A 14 -75.30 48.38 14.85
CA HIS A 14 -75.52 47.73 13.58
C HIS A 14 -74.66 46.47 13.48
N ASN A 15 -75.20 45.35 13.98
CA ASN A 15 -74.61 44.02 13.87
C ASN A 15 -74.72 43.49 12.43
N TRP A 16 -73.83 43.94 11.54
CA TRP A 16 -73.79 43.52 10.13
C TRP A 16 -72.68 42.51 9.80
N LYS A 17 -71.86 42.11 10.78
CA LYS A 17 -70.65 41.32 10.50
C LYS A 17 -70.78 39.80 10.70
N SER A 18 -71.90 39.27 11.22
CA SER A 18 -71.99 37.85 11.58
C SER A 18 -72.71 36.95 10.57
N THR A 19 -73.52 37.47 9.65
CA THR A 19 -74.41 36.62 8.84
C THR A 19 -73.77 36.11 7.53
N ILE A 20 -72.73 36.76 7.02
CA ILE A 20 -72.11 36.39 5.72
C ILE A 20 -71.02 35.32 5.88
N LEU A 21 -70.42 35.17 7.06
CA LEU A 21 -69.33 34.22 7.33
C LEU A 21 -69.81 32.85 7.84
N GLN A 22 -71.08 32.72 8.23
CA GLN A 22 -71.63 31.51 8.84
C GLN A 22 -71.57 30.24 7.95
N PRO A 23 -71.78 30.27 6.61
CA PRO A 23 -71.71 29.04 5.81
C PRO A 23 -70.27 28.56 5.56
N TYR A 24 -69.26 29.43 5.71
CA TYR A 24 -67.85 29.10 5.46
C TYR A 24 -67.09 28.64 6.71
N PHE A 25 -67.67 28.83 7.90
CA PHE A 25 -67.07 28.42 9.17
C PHE A 25 -66.58 26.95 9.23
N PRO A 26 -67.37 25.93 8.79
CA PRO A 26 -66.89 24.54 8.82
C PRO A 26 -65.71 24.29 7.88
N LEU A 27 -65.62 25.01 6.76
CA LEU A 27 -64.48 24.93 5.84
C LEU A 27 -63.21 25.50 6.46
N VAL A 28 -63.31 26.63 7.16
CA VAL A 28 -62.17 27.24 7.86
C VAL A 28 -61.65 26.32 8.96
N LEU A 29 -62.54 25.69 9.73
CA LEU A 29 -62.16 24.74 10.77
C LEU A 29 -61.43 23.52 10.17
N LEU A 30 -61.93 22.98 9.06
CA LEU A 30 -61.28 21.87 8.34
C LEU A 30 -59.85 22.25 7.86
N VAL A 31 -59.67 23.45 7.31
CA VAL A 31 -58.35 23.93 6.87
C VAL A 31 -57.40 24.08 8.07
N ILE A 32 -57.87 24.62 9.20
CA ILE A 32 -57.06 24.75 10.42
C ILE A 32 -56.61 23.38 10.94
N PHE A 33 -57.47 22.35 10.89
CA PHE A 33 -57.10 20.99 11.29
C PHE A 33 -56.14 20.31 10.31
N LEU A 34 -56.16 20.69 9.03
CA LEU A 34 -55.30 20.11 8.00
C LEU A 34 -53.88 20.72 8.00
N LEU A 35 -53.76 21.98 8.40
CA LEU A 35 -52.50 22.72 8.46
C LEU A 35 -51.39 22.04 9.31
N PRO A 36 -51.64 21.55 10.55
CA PRO A 36 -50.62 20.83 11.32
C PRO A 36 -50.21 19.51 10.66
N MET A 37 -51.13 18.83 9.95
CA MET A 37 -50.79 17.60 9.22
C MET A 37 -49.84 17.88 8.06
N LEU A 38 -50.07 18.96 7.30
CA LEU A 38 -49.15 19.38 6.24
C LEU A 38 -47.78 19.76 6.80
N PHE A 39 -47.74 20.45 7.94
CA PHE A 39 -46.49 20.82 8.60
C PHE A 39 -45.70 19.59 9.07
N ILE A 40 -46.37 18.60 9.67
CA ILE A 40 -45.74 17.33 10.07
C ILE A 40 -45.20 16.61 8.83
N PHE A 41 -45.97 16.56 7.75
CA PHE A 41 -45.54 15.92 6.50
C PHE A 41 -44.31 16.60 5.91
N GLN A 42 -44.29 17.93 5.84
CA GLN A 42 -43.14 18.68 5.35
C GLN A 42 -41.89 18.47 6.21
N ASN A 43 -42.03 18.44 7.54
CA ASN A 43 -40.90 18.14 8.42
C ASN A 43 -40.40 16.70 8.25
N TYR A 44 -41.31 15.76 8.03
CA TYR A 44 -40.97 14.37 7.77
C TYR A 44 -40.18 14.22 6.46
N THR A 45 -40.61 14.90 5.38
CA THR A 45 -39.89 14.86 4.10
C THR A 45 -38.51 15.49 4.21
N ASN A 46 -38.38 16.62 4.92
CA ASN A 46 -37.08 17.30 5.10
C ASN A 46 -36.11 16.43 5.90
N LYS A 47 -36.56 15.81 7.00
CA LYS A 47 -35.72 14.90 7.79
C LYS A 47 -35.35 13.63 7.03
N SER A 48 -36.24 13.14 6.17
CA SER A 48 -35.95 11.97 5.34
C SER A 48 -34.87 12.29 4.30
N ALA A 49 -34.91 13.49 3.71
CA ALA A 49 -33.87 13.95 2.79
C ALA A 49 -32.51 14.09 3.50
N GLU A 50 -32.47 14.74 4.68
CA GLU A 50 -31.26 14.89 5.49
C GLU A 50 -30.66 13.53 5.91
N LEU A 51 -31.51 12.56 6.27
CA LEU A 51 -31.06 11.20 6.59
C LEU A 51 -30.46 10.47 5.38
N GLU A 52 -31.02 10.67 4.19
CA GLU A 52 -30.48 10.05 2.98
C GLU A 52 -29.15 10.70 2.58
N GLU A 53 -29.01 12.03 2.68
CA GLU A 53 -27.75 12.74 2.49
C GLU A 53 -26.66 12.25 3.46
N LEU A 54 -26.96 12.14 4.76
CA LEU A 54 -26.02 11.64 5.76
C LEU A 54 -25.59 10.19 5.49
N LYS A 55 -26.53 9.37 5.03
CA LYS A 55 -26.28 7.97 4.66
C LYS A 55 -25.42 7.88 3.40
N GLU A 56 -25.62 8.76 2.42
CA GLU A 56 -24.75 8.86 1.25
C GLU A 56 -23.34 9.29 1.65
N GLU A 57 -23.18 10.33 2.46
CA GLU A 57 -21.88 10.75 3.00
C GLU A 57 -21.18 9.62 3.77
N PHE A 58 -21.92 8.92 4.63
CA PHE A 58 -21.40 7.77 5.36
C PHE A 58 -20.94 6.66 4.42
N ASN A 59 -21.72 6.35 3.38
CA ASN A 59 -21.37 5.34 2.39
C ASN A 59 -20.14 5.75 1.56
N LEU A 60 -19.90 7.04 1.35
CA LEU A 60 -18.69 7.55 0.71
C LEU A 60 -17.47 7.55 1.63
N LEU A 61 -17.65 7.80 2.93
CA LEU A 61 -16.57 7.81 3.93
C LEU A 61 -16.15 6.40 4.36
N LYS A 62 -17.10 5.47 4.46
CA LYS A 62 -16.87 4.07 4.87
C LYS A 62 -15.70 3.41 4.12
N PRO A 63 -15.63 3.39 2.76
CA PRO A 63 -14.52 2.75 2.06
C PRO A 63 -13.17 3.43 2.31
N LYS A 64 -13.16 4.76 2.52
CA LYS A 64 -11.94 5.51 2.83
C LYS A 64 -11.41 5.15 4.22
N LEU A 65 -12.29 5.08 5.21
CA LEU A 65 -11.94 4.69 6.58
C LEU A 65 -11.49 3.23 6.65
N THR A 66 -12.19 2.30 5.98
CA THR A 66 -11.77 0.90 5.94
C THR A 66 -10.41 0.74 5.29
N LYS A 67 -10.13 1.45 4.19
CA LYS A 67 -8.81 1.43 3.54
C LYS A 67 -7.73 2.01 4.45
N ALA A 68 -8.00 3.12 5.14
CA ALA A 68 -7.06 3.73 6.06
C ALA A 68 -6.73 2.81 7.24
N LEU A 69 -7.74 2.13 7.80
CA LEU A 69 -7.57 1.17 8.89
C LEU A 69 -6.77 -0.06 8.43
N LEU A 70 -7.10 -0.64 7.27
CA LEU A 70 -6.36 -1.76 6.71
C LEU A 70 -4.88 -1.38 6.46
N ASN A 71 -4.63 -0.21 5.87
CA ASN A 71 -3.26 0.27 5.68
C ASN A 71 -2.52 0.45 7.00
N SER A 72 -3.18 1.02 8.03
CA SER A 72 -2.60 1.18 9.36
C SER A 72 -2.23 -0.17 9.99
N ASN A 73 -3.12 -1.16 9.88
CA ASN A 73 -2.87 -2.51 10.40
C ASN A 73 -1.67 -3.14 9.66
N HIS A 74 -1.64 -3.09 8.33
CA HIS A 74 -0.51 -3.60 7.56
C HIS A 74 0.81 -2.90 7.89
N THR A 75 0.79 -1.58 8.09
CA THR A 75 1.98 -0.84 8.55
C THR A 75 2.42 -1.32 9.93
N SER A 76 1.50 -1.48 10.89
CA SER A 76 1.85 -1.99 12.21
C SER A 76 2.40 -3.41 12.19
N GLU A 77 1.82 -4.31 11.39
CA GLU A 77 2.29 -5.68 11.20
C GLU A 77 3.68 -5.71 10.57
N PHE A 78 3.93 -4.84 9.58
CA PHE A 78 5.24 -4.68 8.96
C PHE A 78 6.28 -4.22 10.00
N LEU A 79 5.98 -3.16 10.76
CA LEU A 79 6.90 -2.60 11.75
C LEU A 79 7.24 -3.63 12.83
N GLU A 80 6.26 -4.37 13.33
CA GLU A 80 6.49 -5.44 14.31
C GLU A 80 7.33 -6.58 13.72
N ARG A 81 7.06 -7.01 12.48
CA ARG A 81 7.79 -8.10 11.83
C ARG A 81 9.26 -7.75 11.58
N TYR A 82 9.54 -6.51 11.17
CA TYR A 82 10.87 -6.09 10.73
C TYR A 82 11.61 -5.21 11.75
N LYS A 83 11.12 -5.13 12.99
CA LYS A 83 11.72 -4.33 14.08
C LYS A 83 13.20 -4.60 14.32
N ASN A 84 13.64 -5.86 14.19
CA ASN A 84 15.02 -6.29 14.48
C ASN A 84 15.81 -6.61 13.20
N THR A 85 15.47 -5.93 12.11
CA THR A 85 16.14 -6.11 10.82
C THR A 85 17.57 -5.59 10.86
N ASN A 86 18.50 -6.27 10.20
CA ASN A 86 19.86 -5.80 10.04
C ASN A 86 19.94 -4.80 8.88
N HIS A 87 20.30 -3.55 9.17
CA HIS A 87 20.46 -2.51 8.15
C HIS A 87 21.51 -2.88 7.09
N PHE A 88 22.58 -3.56 7.49
CA PHE A 88 23.69 -3.99 6.63
C PHE A 88 23.53 -5.42 6.10
N TYR A 89 22.28 -5.89 5.97
CA TYR A 89 22.02 -7.27 5.57
C TYR A 89 22.54 -7.57 4.16
N LEU A 90 22.35 -6.65 3.21
CA LEU A 90 22.72 -6.86 1.82
C LEU A 90 24.24 -6.98 1.67
N GLU A 91 24.98 -6.07 2.27
CA GLU A 91 26.43 -6.00 2.26
C GLU A 91 27.03 -7.23 2.92
N LYS A 92 26.42 -7.70 4.02
CA LYS A 92 26.92 -8.85 4.78
C LYS A 92 26.60 -10.19 4.13
N HIS A 93 25.41 -10.34 3.54
CA HIS A 93 24.90 -11.65 3.12
C HIS A 93 24.75 -11.80 1.61
N LEU A 94 24.33 -10.78 0.86
CA LEU A 94 24.19 -10.90 -0.61
C LEU A 94 25.48 -10.51 -1.33
N GLU A 95 26.14 -9.42 -0.95
CA GLU A 95 27.34 -8.95 -1.65
C GLU A 95 28.60 -9.79 -1.36
N THR A 96 28.58 -10.55 -0.26
CA THR A 96 29.65 -11.50 0.08
C THR A 96 29.52 -12.84 -0.64
N MET A 97 28.39 -13.11 -1.32
CA MET A 97 28.20 -14.35 -2.07
C MET A 97 29.20 -14.43 -3.23
N GLN A 98 29.82 -15.61 -3.36
CA GLN A 98 30.70 -15.94 -4.47
C GLN A 98 30.00 -16.96 -5.35
N PHE A 99 29.85 -16.65 -6.65
CA PHE A 99 29.19 -17.54 -7.61
C PHE A 99 30.19 -18.36 -8.42
N GLN A 100 29.69 -19.40 -9.09
CA GLN A 100 30.49 -20.31 -9.94
C GLN A 100 31.62 -21.04 -9.19
N THR A 101 31.39 -21.37 -7.91
CA THR A 101 32.36 -22.06 -7.06
C THR A 101 32.79 -23.40 -7.67
N HIS A 102 31.86 -24.16 -8.26
CA HIS A 102 32.15 -25.43 -8.92
C HIS A 102 33.13 -25.26 -10.10
N LYS A 103 32.92 -24.24 -10.94
CA LYS A 103 33.79 -23.96 -12.08
C LYS A 103 35.19 -23.52 -11.64
N VAL A 104 35.28 -22.63 -10.65
CA VAL A 104 36.57 -22.21 -10.08
C VAL A 104 37.31 -23.41 -9.53
N HIS A 105 36.64 -24.26 -8.76
CA HIS A 105 37.22 -25.47 -8.21
C HIS A 105 37.69 -26.43 -9.31
N SER A 106 36.89 -26.65 -10.35
CA SER A 106 37.23 -27.52 -11.47
C SER A 106 38.50 -27.04 -12.20
N ILE A 107 38.61 -25.74 -12.47
CA ILE A 107 39.79 -25.15 -13.11
C ILE A 107 41.02 -25.26 -12.19
N GLU A 108 40.85 -25.04 -10.88
CA GLU A 108 41.94 -25.20 -9.91
C GLU A 108 42.45 -26.65 -9.83
N GLN A 109 41.57 -27.64 -9.93
CA GLN A 109 41.97 -29.05 -9.98
C GLN A 109 42.73 -29.38 -11.27
N LEU A 110 42.30 -28.83 -12.41
CA LEU A 110 43.00 -29.01 -13.69
C LEU A 110 44.41 -28.38 -13.66
N ILE A 111 44.56 -27.20 -13.05
CA ILE A 111 45.86 -26.51 -12.96
C ILE A 111 46.87 -27.28 -12.09
N LYS A 112 46.41 -28.11 -11.14
CA LYS A 112 47.32 -28.95 -10.33
C LYS A 112 48.00 -30.07 -11.13
N ILE A 113 47.46 -30.42 -12.30
CA ILE A 113 48.03 -31.44 -13.18
C ILE A 113 49.21 -30.80 -13.94
N PRO A 114 50.44 -31.35 -13.86
CA PRO A 114 51.65 -30.73 -14.42
C PRO A 114 51.55 -30.36 -15.90
N GLU A 115 50.86 -31.18 -16.70
CA GLU A 115 50.63 -30.98 -18.12
C GLU A 115 49.81 -29.71 -18.42
N PHE A 116 48.94 -29.32 -17.50
CA PHE A 116 48.04 -28.16 -17.64
C PHE A 116 48.48 -26.96 -16.81
N ALA A 117 49.47 -27.12 -15.92
CA ALA A 117 49.93 -26.06 -15.02
C ALA A 117 50.44 -24.82 -15.77
N SER A 118 50.94 -24.98 -17.00
CA SER A 118 51.42 -23.88 -17.85
C SER A 118 50.45 -23.47 -18.96
N ALA A 119 49.22 -24.00 -18.98
CA ALA A 119 48.24 -23.67 -20.00
C ALA A 119 47.74 -22.21 -19.80
N PRO A 120 48.09 -21.26 -20.69
CA PRO A 120 47.76 -19.85 -20.49
C PRO A 120 46.25 -19.60 -20.53
N THR A 121 45.49 -20.45 -21.23
CA THR A 121 44.03 -20.38 -21.32
C THR A 121 43.35 -20.65 -19.99
N LEU A 122 43.77 -21.69 -19.25
CA LEU A 122 43.18 -22.02 -17.94
C LEU A 122 43.53 -20.98 -16.89
N ILE A 123 44.77 -20.48 -16.89
CA ILE A 123 45.20 -19.41 -15.99
C ILE A 123 44.41 -18.13 -16.27
N ALA A 124 44.21 -17.78 -17.55
CA ALA A 124 43.40 -16.63 -17.94
C ALA A 124 41.91 -16.79 -17.57
N GLN A 125 41.36 -18.00 -17.69
CA GLN A 125 40.00 -18.29 -17.27
C GLN A 125 39.83 -18.23 -15.75
N LEU A 126 40.77 -18.79 -15.00
CA LEU A 126 40.76 -18.72 -13.53
C LEU A 126 40.90 -17.28 -13.06
N SER A 127 41.83 -16.52 -13.66
CA SER A 127 42.01 -15.11 -13.34
C SER A 127 40.77 -14.31 -13.73
N GLN A 128 40.10 -14.61 -14.84
CA GLN A 128 38.83 -14.00 -15.20
C GLN A 128 37.75 -14.30 -14.16
N CYS A 129 37.58 -15.56 -13.75
CA CYS A 129 36.57 -15.93 -12.76
C CYS A 129 36.82 -15.25 -11.41
N ARG A 130 38.08 -15.11 -10.99
CA ARG A 130 38.46 -14.45 -9.73
C ARG A 130 38.47 -12.92 -9.82
N HIS A 131 38.97 -12.32 -10.91
CA HIS A 131 39.05 -10.86 -11.08
C HIS A 131 37.73 -10.23 -11.46
N GLN A 132 36.84 -10.97 -12.14
CA GLN A 132 35.54 -10.40 -12.49
C GLN A 132 34.63 -10.22 -11.27
N ASN A 133 35.06 -10.40 -10.01
CA ASN A 133 34.25 -10.15 -8.80
C ASN A 133 32.79 -10.55 -9.06
N ASN A 134 32.58 -11.78 -9.55
CA ASN A 134 31.26 -12.25 -9.98
C ASN A 134 30.44 -12.53 -8.71
N GLY A 135 30.12 -11.44 -8.03
CA GLY A 135 29.36 -11.33 -6.80
C GLY A 135 28.37 -10.18 -6.99
N ILE A 136 27.35 -10.15 -6.14
CA ILE A 136 26.33 -9.11 -6.19
C ILE A 136 26.99 -7.79 -5.75
N GLN A 137 26.83 -6.75 -6.55
CA GLN A 137 27.21 -5.39 -6.20
C GLN A 137 26.01 -4.51 -6.47
N LEU A 138 25.40 -3.98 -5.40
CA LEU A 138 24.21 -3.15 -5.50
C LEU A 138 24.60 -1.69 -5.42
N LYS A 139 23.96 -0.88 -6.26
CA LYS A 139 24.06 0.57 -6.21
C LYS A 139 22.70 1.14 -5.86
N GLU A 140 22.67 1.98 -4.83
CA GLU A 140 21.48 2.75 -4.49
C GLU A 140 21.15 3.72 -5.64
N SER A 141 19.91 3.65 -6.12
CA SER A 141 19.40 4.53 -7.17
C SER A 141 18.55 5.66 -6.61
N SER A 142 17.69 5.36 -5.63
CA SER A 142 16.84 6.34 -4.96
C SER A 142 16.47 5.88 -3.56
N SER A 143 16.11 6.80 -2.68
CA SER A 143 15.60 6.51 -1.35
C SER A 143 14.40 7.39 -1.07
N GLN A 144 13.33 6.78 -0.56
CA GLN A 144 12.10 7.43 -0.17
C GLN A 144 11.78 7.07 1.27
N VAL A 145 11.51 8.09 2.08
CA VAL A 145 11.11 7.92 3.48
C VAL A 145 9.62 8.26 3.61
N SER A 146 8.85 7.39 4.26
CA SER A 146 7.42 7.59 4.52
C SER A 146 7.06 7.19 5.94
N LYS A 147 6.69 8.18 6.76
CA LYS A 147 6.33 8.05 8.18
C LYS A 147 7.38 7.30 9.02
N ASP A 148 7.29 5.97 9.04
CA ASP A 148 8.08 5.04 9.87
C ASP A 148 8.82 4.00 9.02
N ILE A 149 8.76 4.11 7.70
CA ILE A 149 9.37 3.16 6.74
C ILE A 149 10.30 3.92 5.81
N GLN A 150 11.49 3.37 5.60
CA GLN A 150 12.43 3.77 4.56
C GLN A 150 12.41 2.73 3.44
N GLU A 151 12.22 3.19 2.21
CA GLU A 151 12.33 2.38 0.99
C GLU A 151 13.54 2.85 0.18
N THR A 152 14.51 1.96 -0.02
CA THR A 152 15.70 2.22 -0.84
C THR A 152 15.64 1.36 -2.10
N GLU A 153 15.66 2.00 -3.26
CA GLU A 153 15.78 1.33 -4.56
C GLU A 153 17.26 1.02 -4.83
N LEU A 154 17.53 -0.23 -5.20
CA LEU A 154 18.85 -0.80 -5.40
C LEU A 154 18.91 -1.45 -6.77
N LYS A 155 19.96 -1.17 -7.52
CA LYS A 155 20.18 -1.75 -8.84
C LYS A 155 21.47 -2.54 -8.86
N LEU A 156 21.43 -3.73 -9.46
CA LEU A 156 22.64 -4.49 -9.72
C LEU A 156 23.55 -3.68 -10.66
N MET A 157 24.80 -3.46 -10.25
CA MET A 157 25.73 -2.65 -11.05
C MET A 157 26.06 -3.27 -12.40
N ARG A 158 26.01 -4.60 -12.47
CA ARG A 158 26.27 -5.38 -13.68
C ARG A 158 25.61 -6.75 -13.58
N PRO A 159 25.09 -7.30 -14.69
CA PRO A 159 24.56 -8.66 -14.69
C PRO A 159 25.61 -9.67 -14.24
N ILE A 160 25.19 -10.63 -13.43
CA ILE A 160 26.02 -11.70 -12.90
C ILE A 160 25.72 -13.02 -13.60
N LEU A 161 26.73 -13.88 -13.67
CA LEU A 161 26.58 -15.22 -14.23
C LEU A 161 26.50 -16.23 -13.10
N ILE A 162 25.38 -16.94 -12.99
CA ILE A 162 25.05 -17.82 -11.87
C ILE A 162 24.65 -19.21 -12.33
N GLU A 163 24.85 -20.19 -11.46
CA GLU A 163 24.32 -21.54 -11.62
C GLU A 163 22.93 -21.65 -10.98
N THR A 164 22.29 -22.82 -11.10
CA THR A 164 20.96 -23.06 -10.52
C THR A 164 20.99 -23.00 -8.99
N GLU A 165 22.03 -23.53 -8.35
CA GLU A 165 22.19 -23.51 -6.88
C GLU A 165 22.37 -22.07 -6.37
N ASP A 166 23.23 -21.29 -7.03
CA ASP A 166 23.42 -19.87 -6.74
C ASP A 166 22.09 -19.10 -6.81
N LEU A 167 21.26 -19.37 -7.82
CA LEU A 167 19.95 -18.75 -7.97
C LEU A 167 19.04 -19.07 -6.78
N PHE A 168 19.00 -20.31 -6.32
CA PHE A 168 18.22 -20.71 -5.15
C PHE A 168 18.71 -20.03 -3.87
N ALA A 169 20.02 -19.91 -3.69
CA ALA A 169 20.59 -19.20 -2.55
C ALA A 169 20.19 -17.71 -2.54
N ILE A 170 20.27 -17.04 -3.71
CA ILE A 170 19.87 -15.63 -3.87
C ILE A 170 18.37 -15.47 -3.57
N LEU A 171 17.52 -16.28 -4.22
CA LEU A 171 16.07 -16.20 -4.04
C LEU A 171 15.66 -16.52 -2.59
N SER A 172 16.30 -17.50 -1.96
CA SER A 172 16.03 -17.86 -0.56
C SER A 172 16.27 -16.66 0.36
N ASN A 173 17.40 -15.97 0.18
CA ASN A 173 17.78 -14.81 1.00
C ASN A 173 16.91 -13.57 0.74
N ILE A 174 16.44 -13.37 -0.50
CA ILE A 174 15.60 -12.21 -0.86
C ILE A 174 14.13 -12.43 -0.45
N GLU A 175 13.57 -13.60 -0.76
CA GLU A 175 12.18 -13.93 -0.44
C GLU A 175 11.96 -14.34 1.02
N ASN A 176 13.06 -14.48 1.77
CA ASN A 176 13.09 -14.94 3.15
C ASN A 176 12.32 -16.27 3.34
N LYS A 177 12.56 -17.22 2.43
CA LYS A 177 11.93 -18.55 2.39
C LYS A 177 12.97 -19.59 2.03
N CYS A 178 12.87 -20.78 2.63
CA CYS A 178 13.74 -21.89 2.23
C CYS A 178 13.40 -22.35 0.80
N ILE A 179 14.42 -22.46 -0.04
CA ILE A 179 14.30 -22.93 -1.43
C ILE A 179 15.34 -24.03 -1.66
N GLY A 180 14.88 -25.26 -1.86
CA GLY A 180 15.76 -26.43 -1.89
C GLY A 180 16.48 -26.59 -0.55
N ASP A 181 17.81 -26.72 -0.62
CA ASP A 181 18.68 -26.89 0.55
C ASP A 181 19.18 -25.55 1.13
N HIS A 182 18.78 -24.42 0.54
CA HIS A 182 19.18 -23.09 0.99
C HIS A 182 18.18 -22.51 1.98
N GLN A 183 18.69 -21.99 3.10
CA GLN A 183 17.92 -21.32 4.13
C GLN A 183 18.21 -19.81 4.12
N PRO A 184 17.21 -18.95 4.39
CA PRO A 184 17.42 -17.52 4.51
C PRO A 184 18.20 -17.17 5.78
N GLU A 185 19.02 -16.15 5.69
CA GLU A 185 19.73 -15.59 6.84
C GLU A 185 18.81 -14.78 7.75
N ALA A 186 19.12 -14.76 9.05
CA ALA A 186 18.31 -14.06 10.04
C ALA A 186 18.44 -12.53 9.92
N GLY A 187 17.38 -11.81 10.29
CA GLY A 187 17.38 -10.33 10.26
C GLY A 187 17.28 -9.74 8.86
N CYS A 188 16.73 -10.50 7.90
CA CYS A 188 16.48 -10.04 6.54
C CYS A 188 15.43 -8.92 6.50
N PRO A 189 15.71 -7.75 5.88
CA PRO A 189 14.71 -6.73 5.59
C PRO A 189 13.65 -7.27 4.64
N GLN A 190 12.57 -6.51 4.44
CA GLN A 190 11.70 -6.82 3.32
C GLN A 190 12.41 -6.40 2.03
N LEU A 191 12.78 -7.38 1.22
CA LEU A 191 13.35 -7.18 -0.11
C LEU A 191 12.29 -7.54 -1.16
N ILE A 192 12.12 -6.69 -2.16
CA ILE A 192 11.11 -6.87 -3.21
C ILE A 192 11.78 -6.70 -4.56
N PHE A 193 11.63 -7.67 -5.46
CA PHE A 193 12.05 -7.52 -6.84
C PHE A 193 11.18 -6.48 -7.56
N ARG A 194 11.82 -5.43 -8.07
CA ARG A 194 11.20 -4.46 -8.97
C ARG A 194 11.31 -4.93 -10.42
N SER A 195 12.48 -5.45 -10.79
CA SER A 195 12.75 -6.11 -12.07
C SER A 195 13.59 -7.35 -11.83
N PHE A 196 13.39 -8.38 -12.65
CA PHE A 196 14.11 -9.64 -12.57
C PHE A 196 14.23 -10.24 -13.96
N ASP A 197 15.42 -10.17 -14.54
CA ASP A 197 15.73 -10.65 -15.87
C ASP A 197 16.71 -11.82 -15.80
N LEU A 198 16.26 -13.00 -16.21
CA LEU A 198 17.04 -14.22 -16.21
C LEU A 198 17.15 -14.77 -17.64
N SER A 199 18.38 -14.84 -18.16
CA SER A 199 18.64 -15.33 -19.52
C SER A 199 19.61 -16.52 -19.50
N LYS A 200 19.25 -17.59 -20.21
CA LYS A 200 20.11 -18.77 -20.32
C LYS A 200 21.29 -18.48 -21.25
N THR A 201 22.50 -18.74 -20.79
CA THR A 201 23.71 -18.67 -21.60
C THR A 201 24.15 -20.08 -21.99
N VAL A 202 24.50 -20.28 -23.26
CA VAL A 202 25.01 -21.57 -23.72
C VAL A 202 26.45 -21.70 -23.25
N SER A 203 26.69 -22.56 -22.25
CA SER A 203 28.04 -22.97 -21.86
C SER A 203 28.51 -24.12 -22.75
N GLN A 204 29.81 -24.16 -23.04
CA GLN A 204 30.43 -25.27 -23.77
C GLN A 204 30.38 -26.58 -22.97
N ASP A 205 30.32 -26.49 -21.64
CA ASP A 205 30.45 -27.64 -20.73
C ASP A 205 29.11 -28.32 -20.40
N HIS A 206 28.06 -28.11 -21.20
CA HIS A 206 26.68 -28.56 -20.94
C HIS A 206 26.05 -28.08 -19.62
N GLN A 207 26.80 -27.38 -18.76
CA GLN A 207 26.30 -26.76 -17.55
C GLN A 207 25.36 -25.60 -17.88
N GLN A 208 24.25 -25.52 -17.13
CA GLN A 208 23.28 -24.45 -17.29
C GLN A 208 23.75 -23.22 -16.51
N ILE A 209 24.30 -22.26 -17.25
CA ILE A 209 24.68 -20.95 -16.70
C ILE A 209 23.62 -19.94 -17.09
N PHE A 210 23.18 -19.15 -16.12
CA PHE A 210 22.22 -18.07 -16.31
C PHE A 210 22.91 -16.73 -16.12
N LYS A 211 22.53 -15.77 -16.96
CA LYS A 211 22.85 -14.36 -16.76
C LYS A 211 21.65 -13.71 -16.09
N LEU A 212 21.87 -13.24 -14.86
CA LEU A 212 20.89 -12.62 -14.00
C LEU A 212 21.15 -11.10 -13.91
N ASP A 213 20.10 -10.31 -14.10
CA ASP A 213 20.05 -8.88 -13.83
C ASP A 213 18.78 -8.55 -13.05
N PHE A 214 18.85 -7.67 -12.06
CA PHE A 214 17.68 -7.34 -11.24
C PHE A 214 17.79 -5.97 -10.55
N GLU A 215 16.63 -5.47 -10.14
CA GLU A 215 16.47 -4.31 -9.28
C GLU A 215 15.64 -4.70 -8.05
N LEU A 216 16.07 -4.22 -6.88
CA LEU A 216 15.42 -4.47 -5.60
C LEU A 216 14.88 -3.18 -4.99
N ILE A 217 13.82 -3.32 -4.21
CA ILE A 217 13.38 -2.33 -3.23
C ILE A 217 13.67 -2.95 -1.86
N LYS A 218 14.57 -2.33 -1.11
CA LYS A 218 14.80 -2.64 0.31
C LYS A 218 13.86 -1.79 1.14
N ARG A 219 13.00 -2.42 1.95
CA ARG A 219 12.13 -1.74 2.90
C ARG A 219 12.52 -2.08 4.32
N GLU A 220 12.73 -1.06 5.13
CA GLU A 220 13.12 -1.19 6.53
C GLU A 220 12.37 -0.17 7.40
N PRO A 221 12.11 -0.48 8.69
CA PRO A 221 11.65 0.52 9.64
C PRO A 221 12.70 1.62 9.79
N LEU A 222 12.24 2.87 9.94
CA LEU A 222 13.11 3.96 10.37
C LEU A 222 13.64 3.62 11.77
N SER A 223 14.95 3.44 11.87
CA SER A 223 15.63 3.31 13.16
C SER A 223 15.43 4.61 13.94
N SER A 224 14.64 4.55 15.01
CA SER A 224 14.40 5.65 15.94
C SER A 224 15.59 5.94 16.84
#